data_AF-A0A9D3AKV1-F1
#
_entry.id   AF-A0A9D3AKV1-F1
#
_cell.length_a   1.000
_cell.length_b   1.000
_cell.length_c   1.000
_cell.angle_alpha   90.00
_cell.angle_beta   90.00
_cell.angle_gamma   90.00
#
_symmetry.space_group_name_H-M   'P 1'
#
loop_
_entity.id
_entity.type
_entity.pdbx_description
1 polymer ?
#
loop_
_entity_poly.entity_id
_entity_poly.type
_entity_poly.pdbx_seq_one_letter_code
_entity_poly.pdbx_strand_id
1 'polypeptide(L)'
;MKRKIAFLALLLPLLVLFSSCSKDKETYFGIDSSTTISLGANDTQAQIKIDASSDVTWTVTNAPQWCTPDVITGSGSRTVNLSVQRNTTSQPRKAQLVVVSFLGQVTVVVNQAAQ
;
A
#
# COMPACT_ATOMS: atom_id res chain seq x y z
N MET A 1 43.43 -59.59 14.94
CA MET A 1 43.76 -58.31 15.61
C MET A 1 43.56 -57.19 14.61
N LYS A 2 42.76 -56.18 14.98
CA LYS A 2 42.32 -55.06 14.13
C LYS A 2 43.42 -53.99 14.09
N ARG A 3 43.81 -53.52 12.90
CA ARG A 3 44.53 -52.25 12.74
C ARG A 3 43.76 -51.40 11.73
N LYS A 4 42.82 -50.61 12.26
CA LYS A 4 42.08 -49.62 11.47
C LYS A 4 43.01 -48.43 11.24
N ILE A 5 43.32 -48.18 9.98
CA ILE A 5 44.09 -47.03 9.53
C ILE A 5 43.22 -45.79 9.78
N ALA A 6 43.68 -44.89 10.64
CA ALA A 6 43.03 -43.64 10.94
C ALA A 6 43.32 -42.64 9.80
N PHE A 7 42.37 -42.45 8.90
CA PHE A 7 42.29 -41.25 8.07
C PHE A 7 41.50 -40.21 8.87
N LEU A 8 42.21 -39.40 9.66
CA LEU A 8 41.61 -38.26 10.34
C LEU A 8 41.69 -37.04 9.41
N ALA A 9 40.50 -36.56 9.05
CA ALA A 9 40.23 -35.61 7.99
C ALA A 9 40.81 -34.20 8.25
N LEU A 10 41.30 -33.62 7.15
CA LEU A 10 41.28 -32.22 6.75
C LEU A 10 41.04 -31.15 7.84
N LEU A 11 42.06 -30.32 8.07
CA LEU A 11 41.92 -28.95 8.55
C LEU A 11 40.89 -28.17 7.71
N LEU A 12 39.72 -27.86 8.28
CA LEU A 12 38.88 -26.77 7.80
C LEU A 12 38.52 -25.89 9.00
N PRO A 13 39.02 -24.65 9.08
CA PRO A 13 38.72 -23.79 10.21
C PRO A 13 37.22 -23.47 10.21
N LEU A 14 36.67 -23.54 11.42
CA LEU A 14 35.38 -23.02 11.82
C LEU A 14 35.24 -21.55 11.38
N LEU A 15 34.61 -21.28 10.23
CA LEU A 15 34.13 -19.94 9.87
C LEU A 15 32.61 -19.96 9.88
N VAL A 16 32.08 -19.83 11.08
CA VAL A 16 30.68 -19.46 11.30
C VAL A 16 30.52 -17.99 10.90
N LEU A 17 29.35 -17.68 10.36
CA LEU A 17 28.74 -16.35 10.21
C LEU A 17 29.26 -15.49 9.04
N PHE A 18 28.55 -15.56 7.91
CA PHE A 18 27.76 -14.42 7.43
C PHE A 18 26.55 -14.98 6.68
N SER A 19 25.49 -15.36 7.40
CA SER A 19 24.15 -15.21 6.84
C SER A 19 23.93 -13.70 6.72
N SER A 20 24.55 -13.10 5.70
CA SER A 20 24.22 -11.77 5.22
C SER A 20 22.83 -11.91 4.61
N CYS A 21 21.82 -11.98 5.48
CA CYS A 21 20.53 -11.42 5.12
C CYS A 21 20.78 -9.92 4.98
N SER A 22 21.28 -9.51 3.81
CA SER A 22 20.87 -8.21 3.29
C SER A 22 19.36 -8.33 3.20
N LYS A 23 18.69 -7.71 4.17
CA LYS A 23 17.25 -7.55 4.14
C LYS A 23 17.04 -6.55 3.01
N ASP A 24 17.13 -7.04 1.78
CA ASP A 24 16.84 -6.26 0.60
C ASP A 24 15.45 -5.71 0.87
N LYS A 25 15.36 -4.38 1.04
CA LYS A 25 14.08 -3.73 1.25
C LYS A 25 13.36 -3.85 -0.08
N GLU A 26 12.55 -4.90 -0.22
CA GLU A 26 11.68 -5.02 -1.37
C GLU A 26 10.80 -3.76 -1.43
N THR A 27 10.90 -3.06 -2.56
CA THR A 27 10.07 -1.89 -2.82
C THR A 27 8.61 -2.35 -2.87
N TYR A 28 7.74 -1.65 -2.14
CA TYR A 28 6.34 -2.03 -1.99
C TYR A 28 5.38 -0.86 -2.21
N PHE A 29 4.13 -1.19 -2.52
CA PHE A 29 3.03 -0.26 -2.73
C PHE A 29 1.69 -0.89 -2.31
N GLY A 30 0.87 -0.14 -1.58
CA GLY A 30 -0.44 -0.56 -1.13
C GLY A 30 -1.24 0.58 -0.47
N ILE A 31 -2.37 0.19 0.12
CA ILE A 31 -3.26 1.06 0.91
C ILE A 31 -3.37 0.46 2.31
N ASP A 32 -3.05 1.24 3.35
CA ASP A 32 -3.13 0.86 4.76
C ASP A 32 -4.54 1.11 5.35
N SER A 33 -5.30 2.03 4.77
CA SER A 33 -6.72 2.22 5.11
C SER A 33 -7.63 1.18 4.43
N SER A 34 -8.91 1.14 4.81
CA SER A 34 -9.92 0.39 4.05
C SER A 34 -9.97 0.86 2.59
N THR A 35 -10.12 -0.08 1.66
CA THR A 35 -10.38 0.22 0.23
C THR A 35 -11.87 0.43 -0.05
N THR A 36 -12.74 0.29 0.95
CA THR A 36 -14.16 0.67 0.87
C THR A 36 -14.48 1.66 1.99
N ILE A 37 -14.87 2.87 1.60
CA ILE A 37 -15.24 3.96 2.49
C ILE A 37 -16.76 4.16 2.39
N SER A 38 -17.44 4.17 3.52
CA SER A 38 -18.88 4.42 3.62
C SER A 38 -19.12 5.76 4.30
N LEU A 39 -19.88 6.63 3.62
CA LEU A 39 -20.19 7.99 4.04
C LEU A 39 -21.71 8.18 4.16
N GLY A 40 -22.12 8.93 5.17
CA GLY A 40 -23.46 9.52 5.24
C GLY A 40 -23.65 10.60 4.16
N ALA A 41 -24.90 10.94 3.86
CA ALA A 41 -25.22 11.94 2.85
C ALA A 41 -24.62 13.33 3.16
N ASN A 42 -24.43 13.64 4.44
CA ASN A 42 -23.92 14.93 4.91
C ASN A 42 -22.41 14.95 5.19
N ASP A 43 -21.73 13.79 5.09
CA ASP A 43 -20.29 13.73 5.31
C ASP A 43 -19.56 14.48 4.20
N THR A 44 -18.52 15.21 4.59
CA THR A 44 -17.78 16.11 3.69
C THR A 44 -16.31 15.77 3.56
N GLN A 45 -15.86 14.73 4.25
CA GLN A 45 -14.45 14.34 4.30
C GLN A 45 -14.30 12.83 4.32
N ALA A 46 -13.24 12.33 3.69
CA ALA A 46 -12.76 10.96 3.77
C ALA A 46 -11.23 10.94 3.62
N GLN A 47 -10.58 9.80 3.86
CA GLN A 47 -9.13 9.66 3.74
C GLN A 47 -8.74 8.34 3.09
N ILE A 48 -7.66 8.38 2.32
CA ILE A 48 -6.94 7.21 1.81
C ILE A 48 -5.54 7.24 2.42
N LYS A 49 -5.15 6.20 3.16
CA LYS A 49 -3.77 6.07 3.66
C LYS A 49 -2.99 5.18 2.71
N ILE A 50 -2.15 5.79 1.89
CA ILE A 50 -1.24 5.09 0.99
C ILE A 50 -0.03 4.64 1.80
N ASP A 51 0.37 3.39 1.64
CA ASP A 51 1.59 2.85 2.22
C ASP A 51 2.51 2.36 1.10
N ALA A 52 3.66 3.01 0.95
CA ALA A 52 4.57 2.76 -0.13
C ALA A 52 6.02 3.12 0.25
N SER A 53 6.98 2.46 -0.40
CA SER A 53 8.39 2.82 -0.26
C SER A 53 8.65 4.26 -0.73
N SER A 54 9.62 4.95 -0.12
CA SER A 54 9.86 6.41 -0.34
C SER A 54 10.16 6.80 -1.78
N ASP A 55 10.73 5.87 -2.55
CA ASP A 55 11.08 5.96 -3.96
C ASP A 55 9.90 5.61 -4.91
N VAL A 56 8.80 5.09 -4.38
CA VAL A 56 7.60 4.78 -5.15
C VAL A 56 6.76 6.01 -5.32
N THR A 57 6.60 6.44 -6.57
CA THR A 57 5.63 7.46 -6.96
C THR A 57 4.27 6.83 -7.23
N TRP A 58 3.21 7.57 -6.94
CA TRP A 58 1.83 7.14 -7.16
C TRP A 58 0.96 8.31 -7.64
N THR A 59 -0.16 7.97 -8.31
CA THR A 59 -1.17 8.92 -8.81
C THR A 59 -2.57 8.43 -8.48
N VAL A 60 -3.43 9.31 -7.96
CA VAL A 60 -4.87 9.07 -7.77
C VAL A 60 -5.62 9.49 -9.03
N THR A 61 -6.40 8.59 -9.60
CA THR A 61 -7.20 8.81 -10.81
C THR A 61 -8.68 8.49 -10.57
N ASN A 62 -9.55 8.82 -11.55
CA ASN A 62 -11.00 8.58 -11.50
C ASN A 62 -11.75 9.26 -10.34
N ALA A 63 -11.21 10.34 -9.79
CA ALA A 63 -11.90 11.16 -8.81
C ALA A 63 -13.05 11.96 -9.47
N PRO A 64 -14.33 11.75 -9.09
CA PRO A 64 -15.42 12.57 -9.59
C PRO A 64 -15.43 13.95 -8.92
N GLN A 65 -16.12 14.92 -9.52
CA GLN A 65 -16.21 16.29 -9.01
C GLN A 65 -16.73 16.41 -7.56
N TRP A 66 -17.52 15.44 -7.10
CA TRP A 66 -18.08 15.42 -5.74
C TRP A 66 -17.16 14.75 -4.71
N CYS A 67 -16.05 14.12 -5.11
CA CYS A 67 -15.08 13.46 -4.22
C CYS A 67 -13.67 13.70 -4.75
N THR A 68 -13.01 14.73 -4.22
CA THR A 68 -11.76 15.28 -4.77
C THR A 68 -10.59 15.07 -3.80
N PRO A 69 -9.49 14.45 -4.20
CA PRO A 69 -8.31 14.34 -3.36
C PRO A 69 -7.57 15.68 -3.28
N ASP A 70 -6.95 15.95 -2.12
CA ASP A 70 -6.12 17.13 -1.87
C ASP A 70 -4.79 17.08 -2.66
N VAL A 71 -4.32 15.88 -2.98
CA VAL A 71 -3.19 15.64 -3.88
C VAL A 71 -3.50 14.55 -4.90
N ILE A 72 -3.10 14.79 -6.14
CA ILE A 72 -3.26 13.83 -7.24
C ILE A 72 -2.04 12.94 -7.37
N THR A 73 -0.84 13.47 -7.15
CA THR A 73 0.43 12.74 -7.27
C THR A 73 1.24 12.84 -5.99
N GLY A 74 1.98 11.80 -5.64
CA GLY A 74 2.91 11.82 -4.52
C GLY A 74 3.92 10.69 -4.59
N SER A 75 4.72 10.55 -3.54
CA SER A 75 5.64 9.43 -3.35
C SER A 75 5.69 8.99 -1.89
N GLY A 76 6.07 7.73 -1.66
CA GLY A 76 6.10 7.13 -0.34
C GLY A 76 4.73 7.06 0.34
N SER A 77 4.74 6.64 1.61
CA SER A 77 3.53 6.59 2.42
C SER A 77 2.98 7.99 2.68
N ARG A 78 1.66 8.17 2.49
CA ARG A 78 0.99 9.46 2.63
C ARG A 78 -0.49 9.28 2.91
N THR A 79 -1.05 10.15 3.75
CA THR A 79 -2.51 10.31 3.85
C THR A 79 -2.97 11.31 2.80
N VAL A 80 -3.88 10.86 1.92
CA VAL A 80 -4.59 11.69 0.95
C VAL A 80 -5.96 12.01 1.53
N ASN A 81 -6.26 13.30 1.72
CA ASN A 81 -7.56 13.74 2.20
C ASN A 81 -8.50 13.93 1.01
N LEU A 82 -9.73 13.44 1.14
CA LEU A 82 -10.78 13.61 0.14
C LEU A 82 -11.76 14.68 0.63
N SER A 83 -11.95 15.72 -0.16
CA SER A 83 -13.05 16.67 -0.02
C SER A 83 -14.28 16.10 -0.71
N VAL A 84 -15.33 15.86 0.07
CA VAL A 84 -16.58 15.23 -0.39
C VAL A 84 -17.71 16.26 -0.34
N GLN A 85 -18.46 16.40 -1.44
CA GLN A 85 -19.68 17.19 -1.44
C GLN A 85 -20.80 16.38 -0.77
N ARG A 86 -21.77 17.06 -0.15
CA ARG A 86 -22.98 16.37 0.35
C ARG A 86 -23.76 15.78 -0.82
N ASN A 87 -24.44 14.66 -0.59
CA ASN A 87 -25.34 14.07 -1.57
C ASN A 87 -26.77 14.54 -1.27
N THR A 88 -27.27 15.54 -2.01
CA THR A 88 -28.64 16.08 -1.81
C THR A 88 -29.70 15.35 -2.64
N THR A 89 -29.34 14.22 -3.25
CA THR A 89 -30.27 13.43 -4.06
C THR A 89 -30.86 12.29 -3.23
N SER A 90 -32.00 11.76 -3.67
CA SER A 90 -32.65 10.59 -3.06
C SER A 90 -32.02 9.25 -3.47
N GLN A 91 -30.92 9.28 -4.23
CA GLN A 91 -30.21 8.09 -4.71
C GLN A 91 -28.81 8.04 -4.07
N PRO A 92 -28.33 6.86 -3.62
CA PRO A 92 -26.95 6.72 -3.19
C PRO A 92 -26.01 6.91 -4.40
N ARG A 93 -24.78 7.34 -4.15
CA ARG A 93 -23.76 7.51 -5.18
C ARG A 93 -22.45 6.84 -4.81
N LYS A 94 -21.67 6.48 -5.82
CA LYS A 94 -20.43 5.70 -5.69
C LYS A 94 -19.33 6.30 -6.55
N ALA A 95 -18.11 6.38 -6.02
CA ALA A 95 -16.88 6.66 -6.75
C ALA A 95 -15.95 5.43 -6.70
N GLN A 96 -15.15 5.25 -7.75
CA GLN A 96 -14.08 4.26 -7.80
C GLN A 96 -12.77 4.99 -8.15
N LEU A 97 -12.11 5.52 -7.13
CA LEU A 97 -10.80 6.14 -7.30
C LEU A 97 -9.76 5.02 -7.48
N VAL A 98 -8.77 5.26 -8.33
CA VAL A 98 -7.69 4.28 -8.57
C VAL A 98 -6.36 4.92 -8.23
N VAL A 99 -5.65 4.34 -7.26
CA VAL A 99 -4.28 4.73 -6.91
C VAL A 99 -3.32 3.85 -7.71
N VAL A 100 -2.52 4.46 -8.57
CA VAL A 100 -1.64 3.78 -9.52
C VAL A 100 -0.19 4.10 -9.19
N SER A 101 0.68 3.09 -9.18
CA SER A 101 2.13 3.22 -9.18
C SER A 101 2.73 2.30 -10.25
N PHE A 102 4.05 2.35 -10.45
CA PHE A 102 4.73 1.41 -11.36
C PHE A 102 4.72 -0.04 -10.84
N LEU A 103 4.39 -0.26 -9.56
CA LEU A 103 4.28 -1.59 -8.95
C LEU A 103 2.88 -2.19 -9.08
N GLY A 104 1.87 -1.40 -9.45
CA GLY A 104 0.50 -1.85 -9.61
C GLY A 104 -0.53 -0.78 -9.28
N GLN A 105 -1.78 -1.20 -9.11
CA GLN A 105 -2.89 -0.30 -8.80
C GLN A 105 -3.80 -0.86 -7.72
N VAL A 106 -4.38 0.03 -6.91
CA VAL A 106 -5.41 -0.30 -5.92
C VAL A 106 -6.64 0.54 -6.19
N THR A 107 -7.81 -0.09 -6.25
CA THR A 107 -9.10 0.61 -6.37
C THR A 107 -9.64 0.90 -4.98
N VAL A 108 -10.00 2.16 -4.73
CA VAL A 108 -10.70 2.61 -3.53
C VAL A 108 -12.13 3.00 -3.90
N VAL A 109 -13.09 2.34 -3.28
CA VAL A 109 -14.51 2.58 -3.45
C VAL A 109 -15.00 3.54 -2.38
N VAL A 110 -15.64 4.64 -2.78
CA VAL A 110 -16.32 5.57 -1.87
C VAL A 110 -17.80 5.49 -2.13
N ASN A 111 -18.57 5.00 -1.16
CA ASN A 111 -20.02 4.96 -1.19
C ASN A 111 -20.57 6.10 -0.32
N GLN A 112 -21.49 6.89 -0.85
CA GLN A 112 -22.18 7.93 -0.10
C GLN A 112 -23.69 7.69 -0.16
N ALA A 113 -24.31 7.68 1.03
CA ALA A 113 -25.75 7.47 1.17
C ALA A 113 -26.58 8.57 0.49
N ALA A 114 -27.85 8.27 0.24
CA ALA A 114 -28.86 9.27 -0.13
C ALA A 114 -29.25 10.13 1.07
N GLN A 115 -29.76 11.34 0.81
CA GLN A 115 -30.33 12.22 1.83
C GLN A 115 -31.73 11.78 2.25
#